data_AF-A0A653ML02-F1
#
_entry.id   AF-A0A653ML02-F1
#
_cell.length_a   1.000
_cell.length_b   1.000
_cell.length_c   1.000
_cell.angle_alpha   90.00
_cell.angle_beta   90.00
_cell.angle_gamma   90.00
#
_symmetry.space_group_name_H-M   'P 1'
#
loop_
_entity.id
_entity.type
_entity.pdbx_description
1 polymer ?
#
loop_
_entity_poly.entity_id
_entity_poly.type
_entity_poly.pdbx_seq_one_letter_code
_entity_poly.pdbx_strand_id
1 'polypeptide(L)'
;MCFFYKLTLSPSSQNYLLKKAYSLSMKKIIFLSLSALVIFLLQSCGPGTQDFQKSLTNNYNLNKSSSANIIISPKEGYINEEEIIPTKVVGVNVYENYIIAQRLVLENEKLNGNISNNKIAKKNSYDFWIIDSEKKQILKKLSYSQFLIKCDSLKIPRSINLVDIYTY
;
A
#
# COMPACT_ATOMS: atom_id res chain seq x y z
N MET A 1 -1.43 -54.22 61.19
CA MET A 1 -2.66 -53.42 61.14
C MET A 1 -2.39 -52.22 60.23
N CYS A 2 -2.86 -52.29 58.98
CA CYS A 2 -3.06 -51.17 58.03
C CYS A 2 -3.87 -51.75 56.87
N PHE A 3 -5.17 -51.47 56.84
CA PHE A 3 -6.06 -51.86 55.73
C PHE A 3 -5.92 -50.82 54.61
N PHE A 4 -5.37 -51.22 53.45
CA PHE A 4 -5.49 -50.44 52.23
C PHE A 4 -6.82 -50.79 51.55
N TYR A 5 -7.84 -49.95 51.73
CA TYR A 5 -9.03 -50.01 50.90
C TYR A 5 -8.69 -49.51 49.50
N LYS A 6 -8.55 -50.43 48.55
CA LYS A 6 -8.45 -50.10 47.13
C LYS A 6 -9.86 -49.75 46.63
N LEU A 7 -10.19 -48.47 46.63
CA LEU A 7 -11.45 -47.95 46.07
C LEU A 7 -11.47 -48.22 44.56
N THR A 8 -12.10 -49.32 44.15
CA THR A 8 -12.37 -49.63 42.75
C THR A 8 -13.59 -48.83 42.31
N LEU A 9 -13.36 -47.88 41.39
CA LEU A 9 -14.44 -47.12 40.76
C LEU A 9 -15.37 -48.08 39.99
N SER A 10 -16.69 -47.91 40.17
CA SER A 10 -17.68 -48.73 39.48
C SER A 10 -17.58 -48.54 37.95
N PRO A 11 -17.93 -49.54 37.12
CA PRO A 11 -17.84 -49.43 35.66
C PRO A 11 -18.62 -48.24 35.07
N SER A 12 -19.71 -47.81 35.72
CA SER A 12 -20.47 -46.63 35.32
C SER A 12 -19.70 -45.33 35.56
N SER A 13 -18.99 -45.23 36.68
CA SER A 13 -18.17 -44.06 37.02
C SER A 13 -16.94 -43.93 36.13
N GLN A 14 -16.30 -45.04 35.73
CA GLN A 14 -15.18 -45.02 34.78
C GLN A 14 -15.63 -44.56 33.39
N ASN A 15 -16.78 -45.03 32.90
CA ASN A 15 -17.33 -44.59 31.62
C ASN A 15 -17.72 -43.10 31.60
N TYR A 16 -18.24 -42.59 32.73
CA TYR A 16 -18.55 -41.16 32.86
C TYR A 16 -17.28 -40.29 32.82
N LEU A 17 -16.22 -40.70 33.54
CA LEU A 17 -14.94 -39.98 33.53
C LEU A 17 -14.26 -40.02 32.16
N LEU A 18 -14.30 -41.15 31.47
CA LEU A 18 -13.81 -41.26 30.09
C LEU A 18 -14.58 -40.33 29.16
N LYS A 19 -15.92 -40.39 29.13
CA LYS A 19 -16.74 -39.49 28.30
C LYS A 19 -16.47 -38.02 28.61
N LYS A 20 -16.32 -37.67 29.88
CA LYS A 20 -15.99 -36.30 30.32
C LYS A 20 -14.61 -35.87 29.84
N ALA A 21 -13.59 -36.72 29.98
CA ALA A 21 -12.24 -36.47 29.48
C ALA A 21 -12.19 -36.31 27.95
N TYR A 22 -12.88 -37.17 27.20
CA TYR A 22 -13.01 -37.04 25.74
C TYR A 22 -13.72 -35.73 25.36
N SER A 23 -14.79 -35.35 26.07
CA SER A 23 -15.49 -34.08 25.80
C SER A 23 -14.62 -32.85 26.10
N LEU A 24 -13.80 -32.89 27.15
CA LEU A 24 -12.86 -31.82 27.48
C LEU A 24 -11.71 -31.74 26.46
N SER A 25 -11.20 -32.89 25.99
CA SER A 25 -10.17 -32.94 24.95
C SER A 25 -10.69 -32.37 23.63
N MET A 26 -11.89 -32.77 23.20
CA MET A 26 -12.51 -32.25 21.98
C MET A 26 -12.82 -30.75 22.06
N LYS A 27 -13.30 -30.25 23.20
CA LYS A 27 -13.51 -28.80 23.40
C LYS A 27 -12.22 -28.00 23.31
N LYS A 28 -11.09 -28.53 23.80
CA LYS A 28 -9.77 -27.89 23.66
C LYS A 28 -9.29 -27.88 22.21
N ILE A 29 -9.50 -28.96 21.46
CA ILE A 29 -9.14 -29.05 20.04
C ILE A 29 -9.99 -28.07 19.21
N ILE A 30 -11.30 -28.00 19.46
CA ILE A 30 -12.21 -27.05 18.80
C ILE A 30 -11.84 -25.60 19.14
N PHE A 31 -11.47 -25.31 20.39
CA PHE A 31 -11.03 -23.98 20.80
C PHE A 31 -9.70 -23.58 20.13
N LEU A 32 -8.74 -24.51 20.04
CA LEU A 32 -7.49 -24.31 19.31
C LEU A 32 -7.74 -24.08 17.81
N SER A 33 -8.61 -24.87 17.17
CA SER A 33 -8.92 -24.68 15.75
C SER A 33 -9.66 -23.36 15.47
N LEU A 34 -10.55 -22.94 16.37
CA LEU A 34 -11.28 -21.68 16.23
C LEU A 34 -10.35 -20.47 16.42
N SER A 35 -9.39 -20.54 17.34
CA SER A 35 -8.36 -19.51 17.51
C SER A 35 -7.44 -19.39 16.29
N ALA A 36 -7.06 -20.51 15.67
CA ALA A 36 -6.23 -20.52 14.47
C ALA A 36 -6.95 -19.92 13.26
N LEU A 37 -8.26 -20.16 13.13
CA LEU A 37 -9.10 -19.58 12.08
C LEU A 37 -9.23 -18.05 12.22
N VAL A 38 -9.34 -17.53 13.45
CA VAL A 38 -9.37 -16.07 13.71
C VAL A 38 -8.02 -15.42 13.35
N ILE A 39 -6.89 -16.06 13.63
CA ILE A 39 -5.55 -15.54 13.27
C ILE A 39 -5.37 -15.54 11.74
N PHE A 40 -5.92 -16.52 11.02
CA PHE A 40 -5.88 -16.56 9.56
C PHE A 40 -6.74 -15.46 8.90
N LEU A 41 -7.86 -15.10 9.53
CA LEU A 41 -8.75 -14.01 9.06
C LEU A 41 -8.23 -12.60 9.39
N LEU A 42 -7.25 -12.48 10.30
CA LEU A 42 -6.60 -11.22 10.66
C LEU A 42 -5.35 -10.90 9.80
N GLN A 43 -5.08 -11.65 8.73
CA GLN A 43 -4.16 -11.21 7.69
C GLN A 43 -4.80 -10.10 6.84
N SER A 44 -5.05 -8.94 7.46
CA SER A 44 -5.32 -7.71 6.75
C SER A 44 -4.08 -7.33 5.93
N CYS A 45 -4.24 -7.25 4.62
CA CYS A 45 -3.28 -6.70 3.68
C CYS A 45 -2.92 -5.26 4.13
N GLY A 46 -1.76 -5.09 4.77
CA GLY A 46 -1.23 -3.77 5.11
C GLY A 46 -0.62 -3.10 3.87
N PRO A 47 -0.61 -1.76 3.80
CA PRO A 47 -0.05 -1.06 2.64
C PRO A 47 1.46 -1.28 2.59
N GLY A 48 2.00 -1.64 1.42
CA GLY A 48 3.35 -1.17 1.08
C GLY A 48 4.39 -2.13 0.50
N THR A 49 4.12 -3.42 0.27
CA THR A 49 5.11 -4.31 -0.40
C THR A 49 4.67 -4.78 -1.79
N GLN A 50 3.38 -4.92 -2.04
CA GLN A 50 2.89 -5.44 -3.31
C GLN A 50 2.93 -4.40 -4.42
N ASP A 51 3.28 -4.86 -5.60
CA ASP A 51 3.17 -4.10 -6.82
C ASP A 51 1.69 -3.87 -7.12
N PHE A 52 1.37 -2.70 -7.66
CA PHE A 52 0.01 -2.40 -8.06
C PHE A 52 -0.01 -1.50 -9.29
N GLN A 53 -1.15 -1.57 -9.96
CA GLN A 53 -1.46 -0.76 -11.12
C GLN A 53 -2.90 -0.28 -10.98
N LYS A 54 -3.09 1.03 -11.09
CA LYS A 54 -4.41 1.64 -10.99
C LYS A 54 -4.67 2.51 -12.21
N SER A 55 -5.84 2.31 -12.83
CA SER A 55 -6.26 3.12 -13.98
C SER A 55 -6.53 4.56 -13.58
N LEU A 56 -6.07 5.48 -14.42
CA LEU A 56 -6.38 6.90 -14.40
C LEU A 56 -7.21 7.26 -15.65
N THR A 57 -7.50 8.55 -15.82
CA THR A 57 -8.22 9.04 -17.00
C THR A 57 -7.42 8.87 -18.30
N ASN A 58 -8.12 8.81 -19.44
CA ASN A 58 -7.58 8.78 -20.81
C ASN A 58 -6.37 7.84 -21.02
N ASN A 59 -6.52 6.58 -20.62
CA ASN A 59 -5.51 5.54 -20.81
C ASN A 59 -4.16 5.81 -20.14
N TYR A 60 -4.15 6.44 -18.97
CA TYR A 60 -2.99 6.44 -18.07
C TYR A 60 -3.17 5.46 -16.91
N ASN A 61 -2.06 5.06 -16.30
CA ASN A 61 -2.03 4.33 -15.04
C ASN A 61 -1.07 4.96 -14.04
N LEU A 62 -1.42 4.83 -12.77
CA LEU A 62 -0.48 4.86 -11.66
C LEU A 62 0.11 3.45 -11.51
N ASN A 63 1.42 3.32 -11.66
CA ASN A 63 2.12 2.04 -11.55
C ASN A 63 3.12 2.09 -10.40
N LYS A 64 3.05 1.11 -9.49
CA LYS A 64 4.04 0.86 -8.46
C LYS A 64 4.67 -0.50 -8.68
N SER A 65 5.99 -0.53 -8.88
CA SER A 65 6.81 -1.75 -8.86
C SER A 65 7.77 -1.81 -7.66
N SER A 66 7.90 -0.72 -6.90
CA SER A 66 8.57 -0.69 -5.59
C SER A 66 8.26 0.64 -4.88
N SER A 67 8.63 0.77 -3.60
CA SER A 67 8.57 2.08 -2.90
C SER A 67 9.51 3.14 -3.51
N ALA A 68 10.48 2.69 -4.31
CA ALA A 68 11.39 3.55 -5.05
C ALA A 68 10.98 3.76 -6.51
N ASN A 69 9.95 3.05 -6.99
CA ASN A 69 9.47 3.10 -8.37
C ASN A 69 7.95 3.18 -8.41
N ILE A 70 7.45 4.41 -8.29
CA ILE A 70 6.04 4.77 -8.47
C ILE A 70 5.96 5.83 -9.56
N ILE A 71 5.35 5.50 -10.69
CA ILE A 71 5.28 6.35 -11.89
C ILE A 71 3.83 6.51 -12.36
N ILE A 72 3.59 7.53 -13.20
CA ILE A 72 2.37 7.62 -14.00
C ILE A 72 2.75 7.55 -15.47
N SER A 73 2.14 6.63 -16.21
CA SER A 73 2.45 6.41 -17.63
C SER A 73 1.20 6.02 -18.44
N PRO A 74 1.23 6.13 -19.77
CA PRO A 74 0.18 5.56 -20.61
C PRO A 74 0.09 4.04 -20.43
N LYS A 75 -1.11 3.50 -20.60
CA LYS A 75 -1.43 2.06 -20.50
C LYS A 75 -0.68 1.23 -21.54
N GLU A 76 -0.53 1.80 -22.73
CA GLU A 76 0.08 1.14 -23.90
C GLU A 76 1.62 1.20 -23.86
N GLY A 77 2.19 1.77 -22.80
CA GLY A 77 3.62 2.05 -22.68
C GLY A 77 3.97 3.46 -23.15
N TYR A 78 5.26 3.76 -23.11
CA TYR A 78 5.83 5.04 -23.52
C TYR A 78 7.18 4.81 -24.17
N ILE A 79 7.54 5.67 -25.12
CA ILE A 79 8.85 5.61 -25.78
C ILE A 79 9.75 6.69 -25.16
N ASN A 80 9.18 7.86 -24.89
CA ASN A 80 9.91 9.01 -24.38
C ASN A 80 9.64 9.24 -22.89
N GLU A 81 10.66 9.66 -22.14
CA GLU A 81 10.49 10.09 -20.75
C GLU A 81 9.57 11.31 -20.61
N GLU A 82 9.25 11.97 -21.73
CA GLU A 82 8.37 13.12 -21.77
C GLU A 82 6.89 12.78 -21.66
N GLU A 83 6.53 11.50 -21.78
CA GLU A 83 5.15 10.99 -21.74
C GLU A 83 4.75 10.50 -20.34
N ILE A 84 5.69 10.51 -19.39
CA ILE A 84 5.50 9.97 -18.04
C ILE A 84 5.71 11.03 -16.96
N ILE A 85 5.10 10.79 -15.80
CA ILE A 85 5.58 11.37 -14.54
C ILE A 85 6.56 10.37 -13.93
N PRO A 86 7.84 10.75 -13.74
CA PRO A 86 8.87 9.83 -13.27
C PRO A 86 8.70 9.47 -11.80
N THR A 87 9.56 8.56 -11.33
CA THR A 87 9.46 7.91 -10.03
C THR A 87 9.24 8.84 -8.82
N LYS A 88 8.75 8.27 -7.71
CA LYS A 88 8.47 8.88 -6.41
C LYS A 88 7.23 9.76 -6.39
N VAL A 89 6.22 9.41 -7.19
CA VAL A 89 4.88 9.97 -7.03
C VAL A 89 4.36 9.57 -5.65
N VAL A 90 3.95 10.56 -4.87
CA VAL A 90 3.45 10.40 -3.48
C VAL A 90 1.97 10.74 -3.35
N GLY A 91 1.46 11.61 -4.22
CA GLY A 91 0.06 11.97 -4.25
C GLY A 91 -0.44 12.14 -5.66
N VAL A 92 -1.68 11.76 -5.92
CA VAL A 92 -2.33 11.91 -7.22
C VAL A 92 -3.80 12.28 -7.07
N ASN A 93 -4.33 13.00 -8.04
CA ASN A 93 -5.76 13.13 -8.26
C ASN A 93 -6.04 13.37 -9.76
N VAL A 94 -7.28 13.18 -10.16
CA VAL A 94 -7.77 13.45 -11.51
C VAL A 94 -8.86 14.52 -11.42
N TYR A 95 -8.77 15.50 -12.32
CA TYR A 95 -9.80 16.50 -12.52
C TYR A 95 -10.10 16.60 -14.01
N GLU A 96 -11.28 16.15 -14.44
CA GLU A 96 -11.65 16.03 -15.86
C GLU A 96 -10.62 15.20 -16.66
N ASN A 97 -9.94 15.81 -17.63
CA ASN A 97 -8.86 15.21 -18.42
C ASN A 97 -7.46 15.48 -17.84
N TYR A 98 -7.36 16.13 -16.68
CA TYR A 98 -6.08 16.42 -16.04
C TYR A 98 -5.72 15.36 -15.00
N ILE A 99 -4.49 14.86 -15.08
CA ILE A 99 -3.88 14.06 -14.01
C ILE A 99 -2.92 14.97 -13.28
N ILE A 100 -3.16 15.15 -11.98
CA ILE A 100 -2.36 16.02 -11.13
C ILE A 100 -1.61 15.15 -10.15
N ALA A 101 -0.30 15.35 -10.05
CA ALA A 101 0.56 14.55 -9.20
C ALA A 101 1.51 15.41 -8.38
N GLN A 102 1.78 14.95 -7.17
CA GLN A 102 2.86 15.41 -6.33
C GLN A 102 3.93 14.34 -6.26
N ARG A 103 5.19 14.77 -6.37
CA ARG A 103 6.33 13.87 -6.40
C ARG A 103 7.43 14.39 -5.47
N LEU A 104 8.11 13.45 -4.83
CA LEU A 104 9.27 13.74 -4.00
C LEU A 104 10.48 14.03 -4.90
N VAL A 105 11.12 15.18 -4.70
CA VAL A 105 12.29 15.58 -5.49
C VAL A 105 13.46 14.67 -5.14
N LEU A 106 14.14 14.18 -6.18
CA LEU A 106 15.33 13.35 -6.05
C LEU A 106 16.59 14.18 -6.32
N GLU A 107 17.63 13.95 -5.53
CA GLU A 107 18.96 14.50 -5.73
C GLU A 107 20.01 13.37 -5.70
N ASN A 108 21.17 13.63 -6.31
CA ASN A 108 22.25 12.65 -6.29
C ASN A 108 22.82 12.54 -4.87
N GLU A 109 23.01 11.31 -4.43
CA GLU A 109 23.66 11.00 -3.17
C GLU A 109 25.11 11.50 -3.18
N LYS A 110 25.53 12.14 -2.09
CA LYS A 110 26.93 12.54 -1.89
C LYS A 110 27.59 11.58 -0.92
N LEU A 111 28.57 10.82 -1.42
CA LEU A 111 29.37 9.90 -0.62
C LEU A 111 30.80 10.44 -0.53
N ASN A 112 31.24 10.82 0.67
CA ASN A 112 32.58 11.34 0.93
C ASN A 112 33.01 12.49 -0.01
N GLY A 113 32.08 13.41 -0.31
CA GLY A 113 32.34 14.55 -1.21
C GLY A 113 32.21 14.24 -2.71
N ASN A 114 32.09 12.96 -3.10
CA ASN A 114 31.85 12.56 -4.48
C ASN A 114 30.35 12.35 -4.75
N ILE A 115 29.93 12.71 -5.96
CA ILE A 115 28.55 12.52 -6.42
C ILE A 115 28.38 11.07 -6.89
N SER A 116 27.49 10.34 -6.23
CA SER A 116 27.07 9.00 -6.64
C SER A 116 26.01 9.06 -7.73
N ASN A 117 25.88 8.00 -8.52
CA ASN A 117 24.78 7.82 -9.47
C ASN A 117 23.46 7.45 -8.78
N ASN A 118 23.52 7.10 -7.48
CA ASN A 118 22.33 6.83 -6.70
C ASN A 118 21.56 8.12 -6.44
N LYS A 119 20.24 8.06 -6.61
CA LYS A 119 19.33 9.15 -6.30
C LYS A 119 18.66 8.92 -4.97
N ILE A 120 18.77 9.89 -4.07
CA ILE A 120 18.09 9.91 -2.78
C ILE A 120 17.01 10.98 -2.79
N ALA A 121 15.99 10.77 -1.96
CA ALA A 121 14.97 11.77 -1.74
C ALA A 121 15.56 13.00 -1.07
N LYS A 122 15.39 14.17 -1.69
CA LYS A 122 15.67 15.44 -1.04
C LYS A 122 14.62 15.66 0.04
N LYS A 123 15.07 15.80 1.28
CA LYS A 123 14.19 15.91 2.45
C LYS A 123 13.17 17.05 2.26
N ASN A 124 11.89 16.73 2.43
CA ASN A 124 10.75 17.65 2.38
C ASN A 124 10.69 18.53 1.12
N SER A 125 11.24 18.06 0.00
CA SER A 125 11.21 18.78 -1.27
C SER A 125 10.28 18.06 -2.24
N TYR A 126 9.27 18.78 -2.72
CA TYR A 126 8.27 18.25 -3.63
C TYR A 126 8.21 19.09 -4.90
N ASP A 127 7.91 18.42 -6.01
CA ASP A 127 7.48 19.07 -7.23
C ASP A 127 6.12 18.55 -7.68
N PHE A 128 5.43 19.36 -8.48
CA PHE A 128 4.09 19.08 -8.96
C PHE A 128 4.12 18.89 -10.47
N TRP A 129 3.28 17.98 -10.94
CA TRP A 129 3.14 17.63 -12.33
C TRP A 129 1.67 17.66 -12.72
N ILE A 130 1.38 18.11 -13.94
CA ILE A 130 0.04 18.10 -14.51
C ILE A 130 0.15 17.50 -15.91
N ILE A 131 -0.60 16.43 -16.17
CA ILE A 131 -0.77 15.87 -17.51
C ILE A 131 -2.14 16.32 -18.02
N ASP A 132 -2.17 17.00 -19.17
CA ASP A 132 -3.36 17.07 -20.03
C ASP A 132 -3.40 15.76 -20.82
N SER A 133 -4.19 14.80 -20.33
CA SER A 133 -4.17 13.43 -20.86
C SER A 133 -4.87 13.29 -22.21
N GLU A 134 -5.67 14.29 -22.60
CA GLU A 134 -6.30 14.35 -23.92
C GLU A 134 -5.30 14.86 -24.97
N LYS A 135 -4.58 15.96 -24.66
CA LYS A 135 -3.59 16.55 -25.57
C LYS A 135 -2.20 15.93 -25.45
N LYS A 136 -2.01 14.99 -24.51
CA LYS A 136 -0.73 14.37 -24.15
C LYS A 136 0.36 15.40 -23.81
N GLN A 137 -0.03 16.51 -23.17
CA GLN A 137 0.90 17.55 -22.73
C GLN A 137 1.22 17.40 -21.25
N ILE A 138 2.49 17.58 -20.88
CA ILE A 138 2.93 17.46 -19.49
C ILE A 138 3.58 18.77 -19.03
N LEU A 139 3.03 19.35 -17.97
CA LEU A 139 3.65 20.40 -17.19
C LEU A 139 4.49 19.74 -16.09
N LYS A 140 5.81 19.95 -16.16
CA LYS A 140 6.80 19.17 -15.41
C LYS A 140 7.42 20.03 -14.30
N LYS A 141 7.78 19.39 -13.18
CA LYS A 141 8.64 19.96 -12.11
C LYS A 141 8.21 21.34 -11.62
N LEU A 142 6.90 21.56 -11.46
CA LEU A 142 6.37 22.84 -11.00
C LEU A 142 6.65 23.00 -9.50
N SER A 143 7.09 24.19 -9.09
CA SER A 143 7.00 24.59 -7.68
C SER A 143 5.54 24.68 -7.25
N TYR A 144 5.27 24.73 -5.95
CA TYR A 144 3.90 24.90 -5.46
C TYR A 144 3.24 26.19 -5.98
N SER A 145 3.97 27.30 -6.06
CA SER A 145 3.44 28.56 -6.59
C SER A 145 3.14 28.46 -8.09
N GLN A 146 4.04 27.86 -8.88
CA GLN A 146 3.82 27.62 -10.30
C GLN A 146 2.64 26.68 -10.54
N PHE A 147 2.50 25.65 -9.72
CA PHE A 147 1.39 24.72 -9.73
C PHE A 147 0.05 25.43 -9.56
N LEU A 148 -0.10 26.28 -8.53
CA LEU A 148 -1.33 27.04 -8.31
C LEU A 148 -1.67 27.96 -9.49
N ILE A 149 -0.67 28.68 -10.04
CA ILE A 149 -0.87 29.53 -11.22
C ILE A 149 -1.35 28.70 -12.42
N LYS A 150 -0.78 27.51 -12.61
CA LYS A 150 -1.20 26.60 -13.68
C LYS A 150 -2.59 26.04 -13.45
N CYS A 151 -2.94 25.66 -12.22
CA CYS A 151 -4.30 25.27 -11.86
C CYS A 151 -5.31 26.36 -12.22
N ASP A 152 -5.03 27.62 -11.89
CA ASP A 152 -5.92 28.72 -12.24
C ASP A 152 -6.08 28.87 -13.76
N SER A 153 -4.97 28.80 -14.50
CA SER A 153 -4.99 28.90 -15.98
C SER A 153 -5.76 27.75 -16.65
N LEU A 154 -5.74 26.57 -16.02
CA LEU A 154 -6.40 25.36 -16.50
C LEU A 154 -7.79 25.16 -15.87
N LYS A 155 -8.25 26.10 -15.03
CA LYS A 155 -9.52 26.02 -14.28
C LYS A 155 -9.63 24.79 -13.37
N ILE A 156 -8.50 24.27 -12.89
CA ILE A 156 -8.46 23.21 -11.87
C ILE A 156 -8.66 23.86 -10.50
N PRO A 157 -9.55 23.34 -9.63
CA PRO A 157 -9.74 23.89 -8.29
C PRO A 157 -8.45 23.88 -7.46
N ARG A 158 -8.07 25.03 -6.88
CA ARG A 158 -6.91 25.12 -5.97
C ARG A 158 -7.04 24.23 -4.74
N SER A 159 -8.27 23.93 -4.33
CA SER A 159 -8.60 23.04 -3.21
C SER A 159 -8.56 21.56 -3.59
N ILE A 160 -8.05 21.20 -4.77
CA ILE A 160 -7.94 19.80 -5.15
C ILE A 160 -7.05 19.06 -4.15
N ASN A 161 -7.62 18.06 -3.50
CA ASN A 161 -6.91 17.26 -2.52
C ASN A 161 -6.14 16.15 -3.24
N LEU A 162 -4.80 16.12 -3.13
CA LEU A 162 -4.01 15.03 -3.67
C LEU A 162 -4.05 13.86 -2.69
N VAL A 163 -4.51 12.71 -3.17
CA VAL A 163 -4.69 11.53 -2.34
C VAL A 163 -3.39 10.74 -2.34
N ASP A 164 -3.01 10.21 -1.17
CA ASP A 164 -1.82 9.38 -1.03
C ASP A 164 -1.93 8.14 -1.92
N ILE A 165 -0.87 7.84 -2.67
CA ILE A 165 -0.83 6.75 -3.65
C ILE A 165 -1.15 5.35 -3.10
N TYR A 166 -0.93 5.11 -1.81
CA TYR A 166 -1.23 3.82 -1.18
C TYR A 166 -2.72 3.69 -0.82
N THR A 167 -3.46 4.79 -0.91
CA THR A 167 -4.90 4.88 -0.62
C THR A 167 -5.74 5.28 -1.82
N TYR A 168 -5.11 5.82 -2.87
CA TYR A 168 -5.77 6.32 -4.08
C TYR A 168 -6.58 5.23 -4.75
#